data_AF-A0A7G6X582-F1
#
_entry.id   AF-A0A7G6X582-F1
#
_cell.length_a   1.000
_cell.length_b   1.000
_cell.length_c   1.000
_cell.angle_alpha   90.00
_cell.angle_beta   90.00
_cell.angle_gamma   90.00
#
_symmetry.space_group_name_H-M   'P 1'
#
loop_
_entity.id
_entity.type
_entity.pdbx_description
1 polymer ?
#
loop_
_entity_poly.entity_id
_entity_poly.type
_entity_poly.pdbx_seq_one_letter_code
_entity_poly.pdbx_strand_id
1 'polypeptide(L)'
;MLDIGLPEMLVIAVIAIVVLGPDRLPEFVRTAARLLNQVRGMAANAQKDLRDELGPEFADLDVRELNPRTFIRKHLLEGTEREATADAVRKTTPTFPSPYDHEAT
;
A
#
# COMPACT_ATOMS: atom_id res chain seq x y z
N MET A 1 -6.01 7.72 14.50
CA MET A 1 -5.48 7.09 13.27
C MET A 1 -6.04 7.88 12.09
N LEU A 2 -5.37 7.94 10.94
CA LEU A 2 -5.95 8.58 9.75
C LEU A 2 -6.95 7.60 9.13
N ASP A 3 -8.23 7.73 9.47
CA ASP A 3 -9.32 7.06 8.76
C ASP A 3 -9.40 7.66 7.35
N ILE A 4 -8.67 7.08 6.39
CA ILE A 4 -8.69 7.51 5.00
C ILE A 4 -9.85 6.80 4.29
N GLY A 5 -11.02 7.45 4.29
CA GLY A 5 -12.16 7.07 3.48
C GLY A 5 -12.31 7.91 2.21
N LEU A 6 -13.36 7.60 1.45
CA LEU A 6 -13.80 8.44 0.32
C LEU A 6 -14.00 9.93 0.69
N PRO A 7 -14.62 10.30 1.83
CA PRO A 7 -14.82 11.71 2.16
C PRO A 7 -13.50 12.45 2.43
N GLU A 8 -12.55 11.84 3.13
CA GLU A 8 -11.25 12.44 3.42
C GLU A 8 -10.42 12.63 2.14
N MET A 9 -10.46 11.66 1.22
CA MET A 9 -9.85 11.77 -0.10
C MET A 9 -10.40 12.96 -0.90
N LEU A 10 -11.70 13.23 -0.82
CA LEU A 10 -12.33 14.38 -1.47
C LEU A 10 -11.83 15.70 -0.87
N VAL A 11 -11.72 15.78 0.46
CA VAL A 11 -11.19 16.96 1.15
C VAL A 11 -9.75 17.24 0.72
N ILE A 12 -8.89 16.22 0.67
CA ILE A 12 -7.51 16.36 0.21
C ILE A 12 -7.46 16.82 -1.26
N ALA A 13 -8.30 16.25 -2.12
CA ALA A 13 -8.37 16.64 -3.52
C ALA A 13 -8.77 18.11 -3.70
N VAL A 14 -9.76 18.58 -2.94
CA VAL A 14 -10.18 19.99 -2.95
C VAL A 14 -9.04 20.89 -2.47
N ILE A 15 -8.36 20.55 -1.37
CA ILE A 15 -7.22 21.32 -0.88
C ILE A 15 -6.10 21.39 -1.93
N ALA A 16 -5.76 20.25 -2.54
CA ALA A 16 -4.76 20.20 -3.59
C ALA A 16 -5.12 21.09 -4.79
N ILE A 17 -6.39 21.06 -5.21
CA ILE A 17 -6.90 21.92 -6.29
C ILE A 17 -6.83 23.40 -5.92
N VAL A 18 -7.14 23.78 -4.68
CA VAL A 18 -7.09 25.19 -4.25
C VAL A 18 -5.65 25.70 -4.18
N VAL A 19 -4.71 24.88 -3.69
CA VAL A 19 -3.31 25.27 -3.52
C VAL A 19 -2.56 25.33 -4.86
N LEU A 20 -2.73 24.32 -5.71
CA LEU A 20 -2.04 24.23 -7.00
C LEU A 20 -2.81 24.90 -8.15
N GLY A 21 -4.13 24.95 -8.06
CA GLY A 21 -5.05 25.30 -9.14
C GLY A 21 -5.57 24.05 -9.90
N PRO A 22 -6.86 24.04 -10.30
CA PRO A 22 -7.47 22.90 -11.00
C PRO A 22 -6.81 22.61 -12.35
N ASP A 23 -6.30 23.64 -13.03
CA ASP A 23 -5.67 23.50 -14.34
C ASP A 23 -4.24 22.97 -14.25
N ARG A 24 -3.53 23.27 -13.15
CA ARG A 24 -2.12 22.91 -12.99
C ARG A 24 -1.93 21.52 -12.41
N LEU A 25 -2.83 21.07 -11.52
CA LEU A 25 -2.79 19.73 -10.93
C LEU A 25 -2.62 18.61 -11.98
N PRO A 26 -3.43 18.52 -13.06
CA PRO A 26 -3.26 17.47 -14.07
C PRO A 26 -1.93 17.58 -14.82
N GLU A 27 -1.40 18.79 -15.02
CA GLU A 27 -0.10 19.01 -15.63
C GLU A 27 1.04 18.47 -14.75
N PHE A 28 0.99 18.72 -13.44
CA PHE A 28 1.94 18.17 -12.46
C PHE A 28 1.92 16.65 -12.43
N VAL A 29 0.72 16.05 -12.38
CA VAL A 29 0.57 14.59 -12.40
C VAL A 29 1.16 13.99 -13.67
N ARG A 30 0.89 14.59 -14.84
CA ARG A 30 1.46 14.15 -16.12
C ARG A 30 2.98 14.23 -16.12
N THR A 31 3.54 15.31 -15.56
CA THR A 31 4.98 15.51 -15.48
C THR A 31 5.64 14.48 -14.56
N ALA A 32 5.09 14.27 -13.37
CA ALA A 32 5.56 13.24 -12.44
C ALA A 32 5.47 11.84 -13.07
N ALA A 33 4.36 11.51 -13.74
CA ALA A 33 4.20 10.24 -14.43
C ALA A 33 5.23 10.03 -15.54
N ARG A 34 5.52 11.07 -16.34
CA ARG A 34 6.57 11.03 -17.37
C ARG A 34 7.94 10.81 -16.75
N LEU A 35 8.28 11.51 -15.67
CA LEU A 35 9.54 11.34 -14.95
C LEU A 35 9.67 9.90 -14.43
N LEU A 36 8.63 9.39 -13.79
CA LEU A 36 8.62 8.02 -13.26
C LEU A 36 8.81 6.98 -14.37
N ASN A 37 8.13 7.16 -15.51
CA ASN A 37 8.29 6.27 -16.67
C ASN A 37 9.69 6.33 -17.27
N GLN A 38 10.32 7.51 -17.32
CA GLN A 38 11.70 7.65 -17.78
C GLN A 38 12.67 6.94 -16.85
N VAL A 39 12.56 7.15 -15.53
CA VAL A 39 13.40 6.47 -14.53
C VAL A 39 13.20 4.95 -14.59
N ARG A 40 11.95 4.48 -14.71
CA ARG A 40 11.62 3.06 -14.89
C ARG A 40 12.30 2.49 -16.15
N GLY A 41 12.26 3.23 -17.26
CA GLY A 41 12.91 2.83 -18.51
C GLY A 41 14.43 2.78 -18.40
N MET A 42 15.05 3.77 -17.76
CA MET A 42 16.50 3.80 -17.50
C MET A 42 16.95 2.62 -16.65
N ALA A 43 16.23 2.32 -15.57
CA ALA A 43 16.52 1.17 -14.72
C ALA A 43 16.39 -0.16 -15.47
N ALA A 44 15.37 -0.29 -16.34
CA ALA A 44 15.17 -1.48 -17.16
C ALA A 44 16.28 -1.67 -18.20
N ASN A 45 16.76 -0.58 -18.81
CA ASN A 45 17.87 -0.63 -19.76
C ASN A 45 19.18 -1.00 -19.04
N ALA A 46 19.48 -0.36 -17.91
CA ALA A 46 20.67 -0.70 -17.11
C ALA A 46 20.66 -2.17 -16.65
N GLN A 47 19.51 -2.70 -16.23
CA GLN A 47 19.38 -4.13 -15.92
C GLN A 47 19.63 -5.03 -17.13
N LYS A 48 19.18 -4.60 -18.32
CA LYS A 48 19.42 -5.33 -19.55
C LYS A 48 20.91 -5.35 -19.88
N ASP A 49 21.57 -4.20 -19.85
CA ASP A 49 22.99 -4.07 -20.16
C ASP A 49 23.84 -4.93 -19.19
N LEU A 50 23.51 -4.90 -17.89
CA LEU A 50 24.17 -5.70 -16.86
C LEU A 50 23.98 -7.21 -17.08
N ARG A 51 22.79 -7.64 -17.51
CA ARG A 51 22.51 -9.05 -17.85
C ARG A 51 23.26 -9.48 -19.11
N ASP A 52 23.37 -8.60 -20.10
CA ASP A 52 24.04 -8.87 -21.37
C ASP A 52 25.57 -8.93 -21.19
N GLU A 53 26.14 -8.15 -20.26
CA GLU A 53 27.60 -8.10 -19.99
C GLU A 53 28.09 -9.10 -18.94
N LEU A 54 27.35 -9.32 -17.85
CA LEU A 54 27.79 -10.13 -16.70
C LEU A 54 27.16 -11.54 -16.67
N GLY A 55 26.27 -11.84 -17.61
CA GLY A 55 25.57 -13.12 -17.69
C GLY A 55 24.38 -13.24 -16.73
N PRO A 56 23.59 -14.32 -16.84
CA PRO A 56 22.33 -14.49 -16.12
C PRO A 56 22.46 -14.59 -14.59
N GLU A 57 23.67 -14.71 -14.02
CA GLU A 57 23.89 -14.82 -12.57
C GLU A 57 23.48 -13.56 -11.78
N PHE A 58 23.36 -12.39 -12.40
CA PHE A 58 22.84 -11.16 -11.76
C PHE A 58 21.38 -10.84 -12.13
N ALA A 59 20.74 -11.68 -12.97
CA ALA A 59 19.34 -11.49 -13.37
C ALA A 59 18.35 -11.67 -12.21
N ASP A 60 18.78 -12.28 -11.10
CA ASP A 60 17.98 -12.56 -9.90
C ASP A 60 17.86 -11.36 -8.94
N LEU A 61 18.50 -10.22 -9.23
CA LEU A 61 18.15 -8.95 -8.58
C LEU A 61 16.82 -8.45 -9.17
N ASP A 62 15.74 -9.16 -8.85
CA ASP A 62 14.46 -9.03 -9.52
C ASP A 62 13.70 -7.80 -9.02
N VAL A 63 13.88 -6.69 -9.74
CA VAL A 63 13.14 -5.44 -9.55
C VAL A 63 11.63 -5.63 -9.82
N ARG A 64 11.19 -6.81 -10.29
CA ARG A 64 9.78 -7.19 -10.40
C ARG A 64 9.18 -7.62 -9.06
N GLU A 65 9.97 -7.93 -8.03
CA GLU A 65 9.45 -8.10 -6.67
C GLU A 65 9.00 -6.76 -6.05
N LEU A 66 9.54 -5.64 -6.54
CA LEU A 66 9.10 -4.28 -6.21
C LEU A 66 7.85 -3.84 -7.01
N ASN A 67 7.04 -4.79 -7.49
CA ASN A 67 5.80 -4.44 -8.17
C ASN A 67 4.81 -3.89 -7.14
N PRO A 68 4.45 -2.59 -7.22
CA PRO A 68 3.66 -1.93 -6.19
C PRO A 68 2.29 -2.59 -6.03
N ARG A 69 1.73 -3.21 -7.07
CA ARG A 69 0.50 -4.01 -6.97
C ARG A 69 0.66 -5.23 -6.08
N THR A 70 1.78 -5.94 -6.18
CA THR A 70 2.05 -7.12 -5.35
C THR A 70 2.38 -6.70 -3.91
N PHE A 71 3.09 -5.58 -3.74
CA PHE A 71 3.38 -4.98 -2.43
C PHE A 71 2.12 -4.50 -1.72
N ILE A 72 1.29 -3.70 -2.40
CA ILE A 72 0.00 -3.22 -1.91
C ILE A 72 -0.93 -4.39 -1.63
N ARG A 73 -0.97 -5.40 -2.50
CA ARG A 73 -1.79 -6.60 -2.27
C ARG A 73 -1.34 -7.35 -1.02
N LYS A 74 -0.03 -7.54 -0.81
CA LYS A 74 0.49 -8.16 0.42
C LYS A 74 0.13 -7.31 1.65
N HIS A 75 0.33 -5.99 1.63
CA HIS A 75 0.09 -5.12 2.78
C HIS A 75 -1.40 -4.85 3.06
N LEU A 76 -2.25 -4.76 2.03
CA LEU A 76 -3.70 -4.62 2.18
C LEU A 76 -4.35 -5.94 2.59
N LEU A 77 -3.98 -7.07 1.99
CA LEU A 77 -4.52 -8.37 2.40
C LEU A 77 -4.09 -8.72 3.83
N GLU A 78 -2.84 -8.49 4.20
CA GLU A 78 -2.36 -8.73 5.57
C GLU A 78 -2.97 -7.75 6.58
N GLY A 79 -3.27 -6.50 6.17
CA GLY A 79 -4.00 -5.52 6.98
C GLY A 79 -5.47 -5.91 7.20
N THR A 80 -6.17 -6.29 6.13
CA THR A 80 -7.56 -6.75 6.19
C THR A 80 -7.70 -8.09 6.92
N GLU A 81 -6.73 -9.00 6.80
CA GLU A 81 -6.76 -10.27 7.55
C GLU A 81 -6.56 -10.05 9.05
N ARG A 82 -5.71 -9.10 9.47
CA ARG A 82 -5.55 -8.72 10.90
C ARG A 82 -6.80 -8.04 11.46
N GLU A 83 -7.46 -7.19 10.68
CA GLU A 83 -8.74 -6.57 11.09
C GLU A 83 -9.88 -7.59 11.10
N ALA A 84 -9.97 -8.46 10.10
CA ALA A 84 -10.99 -9.51 10.01
C ALA A 84 -10.82 -10.58 11.08
N THR A 85 -9.58 -10.95 11.46
CA THR A 85 -9.33 -11.84 12.60
C THR A 85 -9.61 -11.16 13.93
N ALA A 86 -9.30 -9.87 14.09
CA ALA A 86 -9.64 -9.12 15.30
C ALA A 86 -11.16 -8.99 15.51
N ASP A 87 -11.92 -8.70 14.45
CA ASP A 87 -13.38 -8.61 14.50
C ASP A 87 -14.05 -9.99 14.63
N ALA A 88 -13.48 -11.03 14.01
CA ALA A 88 -13.96 -12.40 14.19
C ALA A 88 -13.74 -12.87 15.63
N VAL A 89 -12.56 -12.67 16.22
CA VAL A 89 -12.25 -13.03 17.62
C VAL A 89 -13.13 -12.26 18.61
N ARG A 90 -13.43 -10.98 18.31
CA ARG A 90 -14.31 -10.15 19.14
C ARG A 90 -15.78 -10.60 19.07
N LYS A 91 -16.24 -11.11 17.92
CA LYS A 91 -17.60 -11.65 17.75
C LYS A 91 -17.77 -13.09 18.26
N THR A 92 -16.69 -13.87 18.35
CA THR A 92 -16.76 -15.27 18.79
C THR A 92 -16.35 -15.50 20.24
N THR A 93 -16.05 -14.47 21.02
CA THR A 93 -15.96 -14.62 22.48
C THR A 93 -17.38 -14.54 23.04
N PRO A 94 -18.05 -15.67 23.36
CA PRO A 94 -19.21 -15.58 24.23
C PRO A 94 -18.76 -14.94 25.53
N THR A 95 -19.48 -13.92 25.99
CA THR A 95 -19.44 -13.51 27.40
C THR A 95 -19.90 -14.71 28.21
N PHE A 96 -18.95 -15.55 28.63
CA PHE A 96 -19.21 -16.49 29.69
C PHE A 96 -19.43 -15.65 30.96
N PRO A 97 -20.59 -15.72 31.62
CA PRO A 97 -20.68 -15.23 32.98
C PRO A 97 -19.61 -15.99 33.78
N SER A 98 -18.74 -15.25 34.46
CA SER A 98 -17.71 -15.82 35.32
C SER A 98 -18.37 -16.81 36.30
N PRO A 99 -18.03 -18.11 36.27
CA PRO A 99 -18.60 -19.09 37.20
C PRO A 99 -17.96 -19.03 38.60
N TYR A 100 -17.14 -18.02 38.88
CA TYR A 100 -16.47 -17.86 40.17
C TYR A 100 -17.19 -16.83 41.04
N ASP A 101 -18.45 -17.14 41.39
CA ASP A 101 -19.07 -16.64 42.62
C ASP A 101 -19.50 -17.87 43.44
N HIS A 102 -18.51 -18.62 43.90
CA HIS A 102 -18.68 -19.62 44.95
C HIS A 102 -17.52 -19.45 45.93
N GLU A 103 -17.87 -19.34 47.22
CA GLU A 103 -17.01 -19.01 48.40
C GLU A 103 -16.91 -17.48 48.61
N ALA A 104 -17.75 -16.82 49.42
CA ALA A 104 -18.20 -17.16 50.78
C ALA A 104 -17.04 -17.55 51.70
N THR A 105 -16.28 -16.54 52.14
CA THR A 105 -15.84 -16.36 53.55
C THR A 105 -15.68 -14.87 53.80
#